data_AF-A0AAV9H9H6-F1
#
_entry.id   AF-A0AAV9H9H6-F1
#
_cell.length_a   1.000
_cell.length_b   1.000
_cell.length_c   1.000
_cell.angle_alpha   90.00
_cell.angle_beta   90.00
_cell.angle_gamma   90.00
#
_symmetry.space_group_name_H-M   'P 1'
#
loop_
_entity.id
_entity.type
_entity.pdbx_description
1 polymer ?
#
loop_
_entity_poly.entity_id
_entity_poly.type
_entity_poly.pdbx_seq_one_letter_code
_entity_poly.pdbx_strand_id
1 'polypeptide(L)'
;MAVPSINFQLSTSRKPSLNPLFKFIPTPQEPSLLTCFSAHENQTINAHILETWRREVLNRDDVFRSDFLQKIIFSGAGRSDVVITDNAHRLLSDWKTSKISFQPNMHVSDRPYYLDRDVLHSVWMAYEDRQLAFLQALWPSEEDTSQTPTRELVPVDTAGNGYRSHEAAALLSGLRVAVKDNFHIRGTKTSVGHRAFYDLYPEQDTTADVVLRLQEAGASIRHSHIPALQTGIFGFRPSTNSISGNGLVKAWPAFDTPAWFGRDLSLFPSVLRSLRPDTPASSGGKPRHIFYPRDFGPQDTHPEQIQAVEEFIKDIAEASGCTYSGISIHDDWKATAPVEEKNLQQYLYNTTRHGWFYWAYHSFDKFREDYDKSHGHAPFVTEVSLLTIFFLPRNLGKDVPLQDNRDIMHRFAVFKEWFKARYYGPEDGKGNKHTHSLMALHIDSVEPRYRDEYPGDHNPEVPGLRATYLSAILSAPELALPRFSLRGQI
;
A
#
# COMPACT_ATOMS: atom_id res chain seq x y z
N MET A 1 -24.51 18.64 18.16
CA MET A 1 -23.58 17.62 17.64
C MET A 1 -22.59 17.30 18.74
N ALA A 2 -22.67 16.08 19.31
CA ALA A 2 -21.72 15.65 20.33
C ALA A 2 -20.31 15.56 19.71
N VAL A 3 -19.32 16.07 20.43
CA VAL A 3 -17.90 15.88 20.07
C VAL A 3 -17.64 14.37 20.09
N PRO A 4 -17.11 13.76 19.01
CA PRO A 4 -16.78 12.35 19.05
C PRO A 4 -15.73 12.11 20.14
N SER A 5 -16.01 11.20 21.08
CA SER A 5 -15.03 10.69 22.01
C SER A 5 -13.97 9.91 21.22
N ILE A 6 -12.77 10.47 21.09
CA ILE A 6 -11.62 9.81 20.48
C ILE A 6 -10.84 9.11 21.60
N ASN A 7 -10.69 7.79 21.47
CA ASN A 7 -9.90 6.98 22.39
C ASN A 7 -8.41 7.12 22.01
N PHE A 8 -7.58 7.62 22.94
CA PHE A 8 -6.13 7.52 22.82
C PHE A 8 -5.68 6.21 23.47
N GLN A 9 -4.73 5.51 22.86
CA GLN A 9 -4.10 4.33 23.48
C GLN A 9 -2.69 4.69 23.94
N LEU A 10 -2.41 4.32 25.20
CA LEU A 10 -1.08 4.35 25.77
C LEU A 10 -0.33 3.09 25.33
N SER A 11 0.99 3.17 25.24
CA SER A 11 1.92 2.07 24.92
C SER A 11 1.97 0.98 26.00
N THR A 12 0.82 0.55 26.52
CA THR A 12 0.72 -0.34 27.67
C THR A 12 -0.15 -1.54 27.34
N SER A 13 0.33 -2.42 26.46
CA SER A 13 -0.28 -3.74 26.31
C SER A 13 0.74 -4.87 26.36
N ARG A 14 0.85 -5.41 27.59
CA ARG A 14 1.31 -6.75 28.03
C ARG A 14 2.79 -6.92 28.42
N LYS A 15 2.94 -7.23 29.73
CA LYS A 15 4.10 -7.48 30.60
C LYS A 15 4.80 -6.22 31.18
N PRO A 16 5.02 -6.16 32.51
CA PRO A 16 5.62 -5.03 33.19
C PRO A 16 7.13 -5.04 33.01
N SER A 17 7.60 -4.59 31.86
CA SER A 17 8.95 -4.02 31.72
C SER A 17 8.79 -2.57 31.31
N LEU A 18 8.26 -1.79 32.25
CA LEU A 18 8.24 -0.32 32.19
C LEU A 18 9.70 0.16 32.09
N ASN A 19 10.15 0.59 30.91
CA ASN A 19 11.28 1.50 30.83
C ASN A 19 10.75 2.92 30.64
N PRO A 20 10.62 3.70 31.73
CA PRO A 20 10.23 5.10 31.63
C PRO A 20 11.29 5.87 30.84
N LEU A 21 10.86 6.72 29.89
CA LEU A 21 11.80 7.59 29.16
C LEU A 21 12.56 8.50 30.14
N PHE A 22 11.89 9.01 31.18
CA PHE A 22 12.47 9.72 32.32
C PHE A 22 11.53 9.57 33.55
N LYS A 23 12.06 9.56 34.78
CA LYS A 23 11.28 9.61 36.04
C LYS A 23 11.42 11.00 36.67
N PHE A 24 10.30 11.70 36.93
CA PHE A 24 10.31 12.90 37.81
C PHE A 24 10.07 12.53 39.29
N ILE A 25 10.55 13.37 40.21
CA ILE A 25 10.42 13.24 41.68
C ILE A 25 8.99 13.63 42.11
N PRO A 26 8.36 12.97 43.11
CA PRO A 26 6.93 12.65 43.06
C PRO A 26 6.01 13.79 43.52
N THR A 27 4.96 14.05 42.73
CA THR A 27 3.66 14.54 43.24
C THR A 27 2.54 13.82 42.51
N PRO A 28 1.37 13.57 43.14
CA PRO A 28 0.24 12.98 42.45
C PRO A 28 -0.32 14.02 41.47
N GLN A 29 0.17 13.98 40.23
CA GLN A 29 -0.35 14.80 39.14
C GLN A 29 -1.41 14.01 38.37
N GLU A 30 -2.52 14.68 38.07
CA GLU A 30 -3.46 14.18 37.08
C GLU A 30 -2.77 14.03 35.72
N PRO A 31 -3.09 12.96 34.98
CA PRO A 31 -2.56 12.77 33.64
C PRO A 31 -2.87 13.97 32.75
N SER A 32 -1.91 14.36 31.91
CA SER A 32 -2.09 15.55 31.08
C SER A 32 -1.44 15.48 29.72
N LEU A 33 -2.09 16.15 28.76
CA LEU A 33 -1.59 16.38 27.42
C LEU A 33 -0.63 17.56 27.45
N LEU A 34 0.51 17.42 26.78
CA LEU A 34 1.53 18.46 26.71
C LEU A 34 2.33 18.37 25.42
N THR A 35 3.06 19.43 25.10
CA THR A 35 3.99 19.43 23.96
C THR A 35 5.41 19.68 24.47
N CYS A 36 6.40 18.98 23.92
CA CYS A 36 7.81 19.30 24.16
C CYS A 36 8.36 20.19 23.03
N PHE A 37 9.18 21.16 23.40
CA PHE A 37 9.93 22.04 22.50
C PHE A 37 11.42 21.84 22.79
N SER A 38 12.21 21.44 21.80
CA SER A 38 13.66 21.31 21.96
C SER A 38 14.29 22.69 22.07
N ALA A 39 14.88 22.96 23.23
CA ALA A 39 15.57 24.21 23.53
C ALA A 39 17.08 23.97 23.67
N HIS A 40 17.86 25.00 23.35
CA HIS A 40 19.31 24.98 23.47
C HIS A 40 19.80 26.06 24.43
N GLU A 41 20.97 25.86 25.03
CA GLU A 41 21.60 26.86 25.88
C GLU A 41 21.80 28.19 25.14
N ASN A 42 21.52 29.29 25.82
CA ASN A 42 21.58 30.67 25.32
C ASN A 42 20.61 30.98 24.17
N GLN A 43 19.57 30.17 23.97
CA GLN A 43 18.58 30.41 22.93
C GLN A 43 17.61 31.54 23.33
N THR A 44 17.41 32.50 22.42
CA THR A 44 16.33 33.49 22.53
C THR A 44 15.11 33.00 21.73
N ILE A 45 14.01 32.74 22.43
CA ILE A 45 12.78 32.21 21.88
C ILE A 45 11.76 33.33 21.74
N ASN A 46 11.48 33.67 20.49
CA ASN A 46 10.52 34.71 20.12
C ASN A 46 9.25 34.13 19.49
N ALA A 47 8.24 34.98 19.28
CA ALA A 47 6.96 34.59 18.70
C ALA A 47 7.13 33.87 17.34
N HIS A 48 8.05 34.34 16.50
CA HIS A 48 8.29 33.76 15.18
C HIS A 48 8.83 32.32 15.24
N ILE A 49 9.73 32.03 16.18
CA ILE A 49 10.26 30.67 16.41
C ILE A 49 9.13 29.73 16.81
N LEU A 50 8.28 30.14 17.76
CA LEU A 50 7.16 29.32 18.22
C LEU A 50 6.11 29.12 17.11
N GLU A 51 5.77 30.15 16.35
CA GLU A 51 4.82 30.03 15.22
C GLU A 51 5.35 29.10 14.13
N THR A 52 6.63 29.20 13.81
CA THR A 52 7.30 28.33 12.84
C THR A 52 7.29 26.88 13.33
N TRP A 53 7.67 26.65 14.58
CA TRP A 53 7.59 25.35 15.23
C TRP A 53 6.18 24.76 15.17
N ARG A 54 5.16 25.55 15.55
CA ARG A 54 3.77 25.10 15.48
C ARG A 54 3.36 24.77 14.05
N ARG A 55 3.71 25.59 13.06
CA ARG A 55 3.32 25.39 11.67
C ARG A 55 4.00 24.18 11.03
N GLU A 56 5.28 23.98 11.32
CA GLU A 56 6.13 23.02 10.61
C GLU A 56 6.21 21.68 11.32
N VAL A 57 6.02 21.66 12.64
CA VAL A 57 6.05 20.44 13.44
C VAL A 57 4.65 20.05 13.88
N LEU A 58 4.00 20.86 14.72
CA LEU A 58 2.77 20.46 15.40
C LEU A 58 1.55 20.38 14.48
N ASN A 59 1.35 21.36 13.61
CA ASN A 59 0.21 21.36 12.67
C ASN A 59 0.34 20.27 11.59
N ARG A 60 1.52 19.68 11.44
CA ARG A 60 1.75 18.52 10.58
C ARG A 60 1.59 17.21 11.32
N ASP A 61 1.57 17.23 12.65
CA ASP A 61 1.31 16.08 13.51
C ASP A 61 -0.19 15.77 13.52
N ASP A 62 -0.54 14.51 13.28
CA ASP A 62 -1.94 14.11 13.21
C ASP A 62 -2.58 13.99 14.59
N VAL A 63 -1.82 13.73 15.65
CA VAL A 63 -2.29 13.66 17.04
C VAL A 63 -2.55 15.05 17.62
N PHE A 64 -1.76 16.05 17.19
CA PHE A 64 -1.78 17.38 17.77
C PHE A 64 -3.17 18.04 17.75
N ARG A 65 -3.52 18.61 18.90
CA ARG A 65 -4.67 19.48 19.13
C ARG A 65 -4.23 20.67 19.97
N SER A 66 -4.99 21.76 19.91
CA SER A 66 -4.71 22.95 20.72
C SER A 66 -4.61 22.66 22.23
N ASP A 67 -5.26 21.60 22.72
CA ASP A 67 -5.22 21.20 24.12
C ASP A 67 -3.81 20.76 24.58
N PHE A 68 -2.98 20.27 23.67
CA PHE A 68 -1.57 19.94 23.95
C PHE A 68 -0.69 21.18 24.16
N LEU A 69 -1.15 22.38 23.80
CA LEU A 69 -0.43 23.62 24.08
C LEU A 69 -0.68 24.15 25.51
N GLN A 70 -1.62 23.58 26.26
CA GLN A 70 -1.89 24.04 27.62
C GLN A 70 -0.67 23.85 28.55
N LYS A 71 0.16 22.84 28.27
CA LYS A 71 1.41 22.58 28.99
C LYS A 71 2.55 22.42 27.97
N ILE A 72 3.64 23.16 28.15
CA ILE A 72 4.83 23.06 27.30
C ILE A 72 6.05 22.74 28.15
N ILE A 73 6.83 21.74 27.72
CA ILE A 73 8.13 21.44 28.31
C ILE A 73 9.23 21.87 27.34
N PHE A 74 10.11 22.76 27.78
CA PHE A 74 11.35 23.10 27.08
C PHE A 74 12.39 22.04 27.46
N SER A 75 12.72 21.16 26.52
CA SER A 75 13.61 20.02 26.72
C SER A 75 15.01 20.35 26.22
N GLY A 76 16.05 20.06 27.01
CA GLY A 76 17.46 20.27 26.63
C GLY A 76 18.10 21.57 27.11
N ALA A 77 17.34 22.43 27.79
CA ALA A 77 17.88 23.65 28.42
C ALA A 77 17.14 24.01 29.72
N GLY A 78 17.83 24.64 30.66
CA GLY A 78 17.28 25.14 31.92
C GLY A 78 16.59 26.51 31.75
N ARG A 79 15.83 26.93 32.77
CA ARG A 79 15.12 28.23 32.76
C ARG A 79 16.06 29.42 32.61
N SER A 80 17.24 29.33 33.22
CA SER A 80 18.30 30.35 33.17
C SER A 80 18.94 30.48 31.80
N ASP A 81 18.87 29.43 31.00
CA ASP A 81 19.65 29.31 29.76
C ASP A 81 18.84 29.75 28.54
N VAL A 82 17.56 30.08 28.73
CA VAL A 82 16.64 30.42 27.65
C VAL A 82 15.96 31.76 27.95
N VAL A 83 16.03 32.68 26.98
CA VAL A 83 15.33 33.97 27.03
C VAL A 83 14.05 33.86 26.23
N ILE A 84 12.90 33.97 26.89
CA ILE A 84 11.59 34.06 26.22
C ILE A 84 11.21 35.54 26.15
N THR A 85 10.96 36.05 24.95
CA THR A 85 10.65 37.47 24.72
C THR A 85 9.19 37.81 25.05
N ASP A 86 8.88 39.09 25.27
CA ASP A 86 7.51 39.53 25.61
C ASP A 86 6.46 39.20 24.54
N ASN A 87 6.85 39.19 23.26
CA ASN A 87 5.94 38.78 22.19
C ASN A 87 5.71 37.25 22.19
N ALA A 88 6.70 36.44 22.60
CA ALA A 88 6.49 35.01 22.80
C ALA A 88 5.58 34.73 24.00
N HIS A 89 5.75 35.48 25.11
CA HIS A 89 4.84 35.39 26.25
C HIS A 89 3.38 35.72 25.89
N ARG A 90 3.16 36.77 25.09
CA ARG A 90 1.82 37.10 24.56
C ARG A 90 1.26 35.97 23.69
N LEU A 91 2.06 35.45 22.76
CA LEU A 91 1.65 34.34 21.90
C LEU A 91 1.29 33.07 22.70
N LEU A 92 2.09 32.72 23.70
CA LEU A 92 1.83 31.58 24.58
C LEU A 92 0.54 31.75 25.39
N SER A 93 0.25 32.99 25.81
CA SER A 93 -1.02 33.36 26.44
C SER A 93 -2.20 33.21 25.45
N ASP A 94 -2.04 33.65 24.22
CA ASP A 94 -3.06 33.49 23.16
C ASP A 94 -3.34 32.01 22.85
N TRP A 95 -2.32 31.15 22.99
CA TRP A 95 -2.45 29.70 22.89
C TRP A 95 -3.01 29.03 24.14
N LYS A 96 -3.34 29.80 25.18
CA LYS A 96 -3.84 29.32 26.48
C LYS A 96 -2.85 28.38 27.19
N THR A 97 -1.55 28.65 27.02
CA THR A 97 -0.49 27.92 27.73
C THR A 97 -0.54 28.30 29.21
N SER A 98 -0.90 27.34 30.08
CA SER A 98 -1.04 27.57 31.52
C SER A 98 0.20 27.12 32.32
N LYS A 99 1.01 26.20 31.78
CA LYS A 99 2.22 25.70 32.45
C LYS A 99 3.38 25.59 31.47
N ILE A 100 4.51 26.20 31.85
CA ILE A 100 5.79 26.04 31.17
C ILE A 100 6.77 25.43 32.16
N SER A 101 7.51 24.42 31.73
CA SER A 101 8.58 23.81 32.53
C SER A 101 9.83 23.60 31.70
N PHE A 102 10.98 23.54 32.36
CA PHE A 102 12.29 23.41 31.73
C PHE A 102 12.95 22.14 32.24
N GLN A 103 13.44 21.31 31.32
CA GLN A 103 14.05 20.02 31.63
C GLN A 103 15.39 19.90 30.90
N PRO A 104 16.49 20.38 31.52
CA PRO A 104 17.81 20.43 30.86
C PRO A 104 18.34 19.03 30.50
N ASN A 105 18.04 18.02 31.32
CA ASN A 105 18.52 16.64 31.12
C ASN A 105 17.59 15.80 30.23
N MET A 106 16.50 16.38 29.71
CA MET A 106 15.54 15.68 28.88
C MET A 106 15.79 16.03 27.42
N HIS A 107 16.12 15.03 26.59
CA HIS A 107 16.29 15.20 25.14
C HIS A 107 15.24 14.36 24.43
N VAL A 108 14.12 15.00 24.10
CA VAL A 108 13.00 14.36 23.40
C VAL A 108 12.62 15.21 22.20
N SER A 109 12.02 14.59 21.19
CA SER A 109 11.63 15.29 19.98
C SER A 109 10.45 16.23 20.20
N ASP A 110 10.39 17.27 19.38
CA ASP A 110 9.30 18.24 19.32
C ASP A 110 8.00 17.60 18.84
N ARG A 111 7.09 17.27 19.76
CA ARG A 111 5.78 16.66 19.43
C ARG A 111 4.83 16.63 20.65
N PRO A 112 3.57 16.22 20.44
CA PRO A 112 2.62 15.93 21.52
C PRO A 112 3.04 14.73 22.37
N TYR A 113 2.81 14.81 23.69
CA TYR A 113 3.03 13.75 24.67
C TYR A 113 1.89 13.68 25.68
N TYR A 114 1.83 12.55 26.38
CA TYR A 114 0.97 12.33 27.53
C TYR A 114 1.86 12.08 28.75
N LEU A 115 1.68 12.89 29.79
CA LEU A 115 2.38 12.73 31.05
C LEU A 115 1.43 12.09 32.05
N ASP A 116 1.79 10.91 32.56
CA ASP A 116 1.08 10.24 33.65
C ASP A 116 2.08 9.78 34.71
N ARG A 117 1.78 10.05 35.98
CA ARG A 117 2.63 9.69 37.13
C ARG A 117 4.12 9.95 36.88
N ASP A 118 4.43 11.14 36.37
CA ASP A 118 5.80 11.58 36.12
C ASP A 118 6.56 10.76 35.05
N VAL A 119 5.82 10.03 34.21
CA VAL A 119 6.35 9.32 33.04
C VAL A 119 5.80 9.95 31.78
N LEU A 120 6.72 10.35 30.90
CA LEU A 120 6.37 10.92 29.59
C LEU A 120 6.15 9.79 28.58
N HIS A 121 4.95 9.73 28.01
CA HIS A 121 4.54 8.74 27.02
C HIS A 121 4.35 9.38 25.64
N SER A 122 4.84 8.68 24.60
CA SER A 122 4.47 9.00 23.22
C SER A 122 2.97 8.75 23.02
N VAL A 123 2.30 9.65 22.30
CA VAL A 123 0.86 9.53 21.99
C VAL A 123 0.69 9.22 20.52
N TRP A 124 -0.28 8.38 20.21
CA TRP A 124 -0.55 7.92 18.85
C TRP A 124 -2.04 8.00 18.56
N MET A 125 -2.38 8.28 17.30
CA MET A 125 -3.77 8.22 16.86
C MET A 125 -4.16 6.78 16.54
N ALA A 126 -5.12 6.26 17.29
CA ALA A 126 -5.82 5.03 16.97
C ALA A 126 -7.00 5.33 16.03
N TYR A 127 -7.17 4.50 15.01
CA TYR A 127 -8.36 4.50 14.16
C TYR A 127 -9.14 3.24 14.40
N GLU A 128 -10.45 3.38 14.57
CA GLU A 128 -11.35 2.24 14.63
C GLU A 128 -11.42 1.57 13.25
N ASP A 129 -11.06 0.30 13.19
CA ASP A 129 -11.17 -0.51 11.97
C ASP A 129 -12.57 -1.13 11.86
N ARG A 130 -13.55 -0.29 11.55
CA ARG A 130 -14.95 -0.74 11.35
C ARG A 130 -15.10 -1.73 10.19
N GLN A 131 -14.12 -1.76 9.31
CA GLN A 131 -14.12 -2.60 8.12
C GLN A 131 -13.25 -3.84 8.28
N LEU A 132 -12.74 -4.15 9.48
CA LEU A 132 -11.91 -5.34 9.74
C LEU A 132 -10.88 -5.58 8.60
N ALA A 133 -10.31 -4.49 8.09
CA ALA A 133 -9.42 -4.46 6.94
C ALA A 133 -7.96 -4.71 7.36
N PHE A 134 -7.69 -4.65 8.66
CA PHE A 134 -6.38 -4.88 9.26
C PHE A 134 -6.42 -6.13 10.15
N LEU A 135 -5.46 -7.03 9.95
CA LEU A 135 -5.37 -8.27 10.72
C LEU A 135 -4.77 -8.06 12.11
N GLN A 136 -3.74 -7.24 12.17
CA GLN A 136 -2.89 -7.11 13.34
C GLN A 136 -2.33 -5.68 13.40
N ALA A 137 -2.49 -5.05 14.56
CA ALA A 137 -1.81 -3.80 14.86
C ALA A 137 -0.33 -4.08 15.12
N LEU A 138 0.53 -3.26 14.50
CA LEU A 138 1.99 -3.35 14.59
C LEU A 138 2.57 -2.07 15.20
N TRP A 139 3.48 -2.26 16.14
CA TRP A 139 4.19 -1.22 16.87
C TRP A 139 5.70 -1.40 16.78
N PRO A 140 6.53 -0.34 16.82
CA PRO A 140 7.97 -0.51 16.99
C PRO A 140 8.31 -1.20 18.33
N SER A 141 9.32 -2.06 18.32
CA SER A 141 9.90 -2.63 19.54
C SER A 141 10.50 -1.52 20.42
N GLU A 142 10.34 -1.62 21.74
CA GLU A 142 10.91 -0.67 22.71
C GLU A 142 12.43 -0.77 22.85
N GLU A 143 13.04 -1.88 22.41
CA GLU A 143 14.50 -2.10 22.46
C GLU A 143 15.26 -1.36 21.33
N ASP A 144 14.54 -0.77 20.38
CA ASP A 144 15.11 -0.07 19.22
C ASP A 144 15.61 1.33 19.60
N THR A 145 16.71 1.35 20.36
CA THR A 145 17.51 2.53 20.70
C THR A 145 18.55 2.86 19.62
N SER A 146 18.63 2.03 18.58
CA SER A 146 19.58 2.15 17.49
C SER A 146 19.11 3.12 16.41
N GLN A 147 20.05 3.93 15.90
CA GLN A 147 19.90 4.77 14.72
C GLN A 147 19.78 3.95 13.40
N THR A 148 19.35 2.68 13.47
CA THR A 148 19.19 1.82 12.30
C THR A 148 17.82 2.10 11.65
N PRO A 149 17.77 2.27 10.32
CA PRO A 149 16.53 2.61 9.62
C PRO A 149 15.52 1.45 9.54
N THR A 150 15.91 0.24 9.96
CA THR A 150 15.07 -0.96 9.99
C THR A 150 14.55 -1.23 11.39
N ARG A 151 13.30 -0.84 11.65
CA ARG A 151 12.65 -1.05 12.96
C ARG A 151 12.07 -2.44 13.10
N GLU A 152 12.36 -3.10 14.21
CA GLU A 152 11.65 -4.31 14.61
C GLU A 152 10.20 -3.96 14.98
N LEU A 153 9.24 -4.73 14.48
CA LEU A 153 7.81 -4.52 14.72
C LEU A 153 7.24 -5.65 15.55
N VAL A 154 6.46 -5.31 16.57
CA VAL A 154 5.78 -6.24 17.45
C VAL A 154 4.26 -6.16 17.29
N PRO A 155 3.56 -7.31 17.29
CA PRO A 155 2.11 -7.35 17.39
C PRO A 155 1.63 -6.75 18.72
N VAL A 156 0.60 -5.91 18.69
CA VAL A 156 -0.04 -5.36 19.90
C VAL A 156 -1.54 -5.65 19.94
N ASP A 157 -2.04 -5.96 21.14
CA ASP A 157 -3.46 -6.24 21.41
C ASP A 157 -4.27 -4.94 21.54
N THR A 158 -4.26 -4.12 20.50
CA THR A 158 -4.90 -2.80 20.52
C THR A 158 -5.82 -2.60 19.33
N ALA A 159 -7.05 -2.13 19.60
CA ALA A 159 -7.96 -1.61 18.57
C ALA A 159 -7.44 -0.28 18.02
N GLY A 160 -6.44 -0.32 17.14
CA GLY A 160 -5.86 0.89 16.58
C GLY A 160 -4.52 0.68 15.90
N ASN A 161 -4.38 1.27 14.72
CA ASN A 161 -3.19 1.19 13.87
C ASN A 161 -2.42 2.52 13.89
N GLY A 162 -1.84 2.88 15.04
CA GLY A 162 -1.18 4.18 15.27
C GLY A 162 0.34 4.10 15.39
N TYR A 163 1.05 4.68 14.44
CA TYR A 163 2.48 4.96 14.43
C TYR A 163 2.74 5.94 13.30
N ARG A 164 3.64 6.88 13.56
CA ARG A 164 4.20 7.82 12.63
C ARG A 164 5.68 7.91 12.98
N SER A 165 6.57 7.55 12.07
CA SER A 165 7.99 7.80 12.32
C SER A 165 8.26 9.29 12.24
N HIS A 166 8.90 9.82 13.27
CA HIS A 166 9.29 11.24 13.37
C HIS A 166 10.77 11.45 13.06
N GLU A 167 11.35 10.59 12.23
CA GLU A 167 12.76 10.73 11.84
C GLU A 167 12.96 11.83 10.80
N ALA A 168 14.21 12.33 10.78
CA ALA A 168 14.71 13.40 9.92
C ALA A 168 14.17 13.29 8.49
N ALA A 169 13.95 14.45 7.86
CA ALA A 169 13.26 14.66 6.57
C ALA A 169 13.50 13.58 5.48
N ALA A 170 12.88 12.42 5.63
CA ALA A 170 12.89 11.33 4.69
C ALA A 170 11.67 11.45 3.77
N LEU A 171 11.78 10.89 2.56
CA LEU A 171 10.84 11.13 1.47
C LEU A 171 9.39 10.76 1.80
N LEU A 172 9.19 9.75 2.67
CA LEU A 172 7.89 9.26 3.11
C LEU A 172 7.64 9.52 4.60
N SER A 173 8.43 10.41 5.22
CA SER A 173 8.36 10.69 6.66
C SER A 173 6.94 11.02 7.09
N GLY A 174 6.43 10.19 8.00
CA GLY A 174 5.13 10.34 8.59
C GLY A 174 3.95 9.85 7.75
N LEU A 175 4.20 9.16 6.63
CA LEU A 175 3.18 8.40 5.92
C LEU A 175 2.91 7.07 6.63
N ARG A 176 1.64 6.65 6.60
CA ARG A 176 1.22 5.32 7.09
C ARG A 176 0.90 4.43 5.91
N VAL A 177 1.53 3.27 5.86
CA VAL A 177 1.40 2.30 4.78
C VAL A 177 0.85 0.99 5.32
N ALA A 178 -0.24 0.54 4.72
CA ALA A 178 -0.81 -0.77 4.95
C ALA A 178 -0.19 -1.78 3.98
N VAL A 179 0.26 -2.92 4.51
CA VAL A 179 0.99 -3.98 3.81
C VAL A 179 0.14 -5.23 3.81
N LYS A 180 0.01 -5.85 2.64
CA LYS A 180 -0.82 -7.04 2.44
C LYS A 180 -0.23 -8.26 3.18
N ASP A 181 -1.08 -9.18 3.63
CA ASP A 181 -0.69 -10.42 4.35
C ASP A 181 -0.04 -11.53 3.54
N ASN A 182 0.74 -11.12 2.55
CA ASN A 182 1.64 -11.99 1.84
C ASN A 182 3.05 -11.41 1.78
N PHE A 183 3.33 -10.30 2.47
CA PHE A 183 4.68 -9.80 2.67
C PHE A 183 5.16 -10.18 4.07
N HIS A 184 6.33 -10.78 4.15
CA HIS A 184 6.96 -11.10 5.43
C HIS A 184 7.35 -9.82 6.17
N ILE A 185 7.10 -9.81 7.47
CA ILE A 185 7.51 -8.76 8.40
C ILE A 185 8.13 -9.49 9.59
N ARG A 186 9.39 -9.16 9.91
CA ARG A 186 10.10 -9.78 11.02
C ARG A 186 9.33 -9.60 12.33
N GLY A 187 9.25 -10.66 13.13
CA GLY A 187 8.53 -10.66 14.41
C GLY A 187 7.01 -10.83 14.29
N THR A 188 6.49 -11.07 13.08
CA THR A 188 5.08 -11.37 12.85
C THR A 188 4.91 -12.65 12.05
N LYS A 189 3.78 -13.32 12.20
CA LYS A 189 3.38 -14.41 11.28
C LYS A 189 2.78 -13.83 10.00
N THR A 190 3.01 -14.50 8.87
CA THR A 190 2.31 -14.24 7.60
C THR A 190 1.23 -15.31 7.44
N SER A 191 -0.04 -14.93 7.24
CA SER A 191 -1.12 -15.91 7.13
C SER A 191 -1.54 -16.22 5.70
N VAL A 192 -1.24 -15.34 4.74
CA VAL A 192 -1.81 -15.36 3.37
C VAL A 192 -3.34 -15.48 3.34
N GLY A 193 -4.00 -14.97 4.38
CA GLY A 193 -5.45 -15.13 4.59
C GLY A 193 -5.88 -16.58 4.86
N HIS A 194 -4.98 -17.44 5.33
CA HIS A 194 -5.21 -18.87 5.50
C HIS A 194 -4.83 -19.34 6.91
N ARG A 195 -5.82 -19.75 7.71
CA ARG A 195 -5.61 -20.13 9.12
C ARG A 195 -4.60 -21.28 9.29
N ALA A 196 -4.72 -22.34 8.48
CA ALA A 196 -3.78 -23.45 8.56
C ALA A 196 -2.33 -23.06 8.20
N PHE A 197 -2.14 -22.04 7.36
CA PHE A 197 -0.82 -21.52 7.02
C PHE A 197 -0.23 -20.73 8.20
N TYR A 198 -1.07 -19.89 8.83
CA TYR A 198 -0.72 -19.17 10.05
C TYR A 198 -0.34 -20.10 11.21
N ASP A 199 -1.12 -21.15 11.44
CA ASP A 199 -0.90 -22.07 12.56
C ASP A 199 0.37 -22.92 12.35
N LEU A 200 0.65 -23.30 11.10
CA LEU A 200 1.79 -24.14 10.75
C LEU A 200 3.15 -23.43 10.88
N TYR A 201 3.26 -22.21 10.36
CA TYR A 201 4.55 -21.53 10.27
C TYR A 201 4.80 -20.59 11.47
N PRO A 202 6.06 -20.48 11.93
CA PRO A 202 6.41 -19.55 12.99
C PRO A 202 6.39 -18.09 12.52
N GLU A 203 6.69 -17.17 13.44
CA GLU A 203 6.98 -15.78 13.11
C GLU A 203 8.14 -15.70 12.10
N GLN A 204 8.12 -14.66 11.26
CA GLN A 204 9.14 -14.47 10.25
C GLN A 204 10.41 -13.89 10.86
N ASP A 205 11.57 -14.40 10.43
CA ASP A 205 12.89 -13.88 10.85
C ASP A 205 13.37 -12.71 9.97
N THR A 206 12.69 -12.47 8.84
CA THR A 206 13.05 -11.46 7.85
C THR A 206 11.86 -10.60 7.46
N THR A 207 12.13 -9.35 7.09
CA THR A 207 11.15 -8.43 6.52
C THR A 207 11.35 -8.36 5.01
N ALA A 208 10.26 -8.33 4.24
CA ALA A 208 10.28 -8.19 2.79
C ALA A 208 10.99 -6.89 2.35
N ASP A 209 11.79 -6.94 1.28
CA ASP A 209 12.60 -5.81 0.80
C ASP A 209 11.76 -4.54 0.55
N VAL A 210 10.53 -4.70 0.05
CA VAL A 210 9.60 -3.57 -0.18
C VAL A 210 9.23 -2.90 1.13
N VAL A 211 8.99 -3.68 2.19
CA VAL A 211 8.61 -3.15 3.50
C VAL A 211 9.81 -2.46 4.14
N LEU A 212 11.01 -3.04 4.06
CA LEU A 212 12.25 -2.42 4.54
C LEU A 212 12.50 -1.07 3.87
N ARG A 213 12.44 -1.00 2.54
CA ARG A 213 12.65 0.27 1.79
C ARG A 213 11.65 1.36 2.16
N LEU A 214 10.41 0.98 2.47
CA LEU A 214 9.39 1.91 2.95
C LEU A 214 9.72 2.43 4.36
N GLN A 215 10.16 1.53 5.26
CA GLN A 215 10.62 1.92 6.61
C GLN A 215 11.82 2.87 6.54
N GLU A 216 12.83 2.55 5.72
CA GLU A 216 14.01 3.38 5.49
C GLU A 216 13.67 4.77 4.93
N ALA A 217 12.61 4.85 4.14
CA ALA A 217 12.09 6.13 3.63
C ALA A 217 11.24 6.91 4.64
N GLY A 218 11.08 6.41 5.86
CA GLY A 218 10.33 7.05 6.93
C GLY A 218 8.82 6.76 6.91
N ALA A 219 8.39 5.67 6.26
CA ALA A 219 7.01 5.24 6.32
C ALA A 219 6.74 4.33 7.53
N SER A 220 5.58 4.51 8.16
CA SER A 220 5.05 3.63 9.18
C SER A 220 4.31 2.45 8.57
N ILE A 221 4.69 1.22 8.90
CA ILE A 221 4.07 0.00 8.37
C ILE A 221 2.88 -0.49 9.20
N ARG A 222 1.86 -1.04 8.53
CA ARG A 222 0.63 -1.65 9.06
C ARG A 222 0.28 -2.93 8.31
N HIS A 223 -0.52 -3.79 8.92
CA HIS A 223 -0.93 -5.06 8.32
C HIS A 223 -2.35 -5.00 7.72
N SER A 224 -2.62 -5.40 6.47
CA SER A 224 -3.94 -5.23 5.83
C SER A 224 -4.32 -6.24 4.73
N HIS A 225 -5.58 -6.18 4.25
CA HIS A 225 -6.12 -6.84 3.05
C HIS A 225 -6.85 -5.82 2.17
N ILE A 226 -6.32 -5.43 1.01
CA ILE A 226 -7.03 -4.45 0.13
C ILE A 226 -6.85 -4.77 -1.36
N PRO A 227 -7.94 -4.77 -2.15
CA PRO A 227 -7.95 -4.47 -3.57
C PRO A 227 -8.44 -3.03 -3.87
N ALA A 228 -7.81 -2.29 -4.79
CA ALA A 228 -8.18 -0.89 -5.05
C ALA A 228 -9.40 -0.66 -5.91
N LEU A 229 -9.65 -1.51 -6.92
CA LEU A 229 -10.65 -1.22 -7.96
C LEU A 229 -12.06 -1.03 -7.36
N GLN A 230 -12.42 -1.83 -6.36
CA GLN A 230 -13.72 -1.80 -5.71
C GLN A 230 -13.86 -0.67 -4.66
N THR A 231 -12.76 0.03 -4.35
CA THR A 231 -12.72 1.06 -3.29
C THR A 231 -12.57 2.48 -3.83
N GLY A 232 -12.49 2.67 -5.15
CA GLY A 232 -12.39 4.00 -5.76
C GLY A 232 -11.09 4.75 -5.45
N ILE A 233 -9.98 4.04 -5.30
CA ILE A 233 -8.65 4.63 -5.03
C ILE A 233 -7.68 4.37 -6.20
N PHE A 234 -6.63 5.18 -6.29
CA PHE A 234 -5.57 4.95 -7.28
C PHE A 234 -4.81 3.67 -6.96
N GLY A 235 -4.40 2.95 -8.00
CA GLY A 235 -3.53 1.79 -7.87
C GLY A 235 -2.41 1.80 -8.88
N PHE A 236 -1.20 1.45 -8.47
CA PHE A 236 -0.08 1.34 -9.38
C PHE A 236 0.62 0.01 -9.23
N ARG A 237 0.67 -0.72 -10.35
CA ARG A 237 1.47 -1.91 -10.53
C ARG A 237 2.67 -1.52 -11.40
N PRO A 238 3.89 -1.51 -10.85
CA PRO A 238 5.08 -1.23 -11.65
C PRO A 238 5.37 -2.39 -12.61
N SER A 239 6.30 -2.18 -13.55
CA SER A 239 6.76 -3.26 -14.44
C SER A 239 7.22 -4.46 -13.62
N THR A 240 6.96 -5.67 -14.12
CA THR A 240 7.33 -6.90 -13.40
C THR A 240 8.83 -6.94 -13.16
N ASN A 241 9.24 -7.37 -11.96
CA ASN A 241 10.63 -7.40 -11.49
C ASN A 241 11.35 -6.04 -11.42
N SER A 242 10.65 -4.91 -11.58
CA SER A 242 11.27 -3.58 -11.46
C SER A 242 11.47 -3.11 -10.02
N ILE A 243 10.82 -3.77 -9.06
CA ILE A 243 11.05 -3.67 -7.62
C ILE A 243 11.22 -5.08 -7.06
N SER A 244 11.94 -5.21 -5.94
CA SER A 244 12.19 -6.52 -5.34
C SER A 244 10.89 -7.20 -4.92
N GLY A 245 10.78 -8.50 -5.21
CA GLY A 245 9.71 -9.36 -4.72
C GLY A 245 10.18 -10.30 -3.61
N ASN A 246 11.34 -10.06 -3.01
CA ASN A 246 11.84 -10.88 -1.90
C ASN A 246 10.97 -10.68 -0.66
N GLY A 247 10.70 -11.78 0.05
CA GLY A 247 9.79 -11.81 1.20
C GLY A 247 8.31 -11.68 0.82
N LEU A 248 7.95 -11.73 -0.47
CA LEU A 248 6.57 -11.86 -0.92
C LEU A 248 6.23 -13.35 -1.14
N VAL A 249 5.19 -13.84 -0.49
CA VAL A 249 4.58 -15.15 -0.80
C VAL A 249 3.82 -15.01 -2.11
N LYS A 250 4.32 -15.69 -3.15
CA LYS A 250 3.83 -15.59 -4.53
C LYS A 250 2.90 -16.75 -4.86
N ALA A 251 1.73 -16.44 -5.40
CA ALA A 251 0.83 -17.41 -6.02
C ALA A 251 1.24 -17.71 -7.47
N TRP A 252 1.75 -16.72 -8.20
CA TRP A 252 2.33 -16.92 -9.54
C TRP A 252 3.67 -16.20 -9.64
N PRO A 253 4.80 -16.91 -9.40
CA PRO A 253 6.12 -16.28 -9.30
C PRO A 253 6.54 -15.40 -10.48
N ALA A 254 6.12 -15.73 -11.70
CA ALA A 254 6.45 -15.00 -12.92
C ALA A 254 5.60 -13.74 -13.15
N PHE A 255 4.43 -13.63 -12.50
CA PHE A 255 3.45 -12.55 -12.71
C PHE A 255 3.24 -11.69 -11.46
N ASP A 256 3.52 -12.21 -10.27
CA ASP A 256 3.33 -11.47 -9.03
C ASP A 256 4.34 -10.33 -8.92
N THR A 257 3.82 -9.10 -8.80
CA THR A 257 4.58 -7.88 -8.63
C THR A 257 4.01 -7.12 -7.43
N PRO A 258 4.84 -6.65 -6.49
CA PRO A 258 4.36 -5.74 -5.47
C PRO A 258 3.74 -4.49 -6.12
N ALA A 259 2.62 -4.04 -5.58
CA ALA A 259 1.86 -2.91 -6.06
C ALA A 259 1.39 -2.10 -4.85
N TRP A 260 1.03 -0.84 -5.06
CA TRP A 260 0.52 0.01 -3.99
C TRP A 260 -0.69 0.81 -4.44
N PHE A 261 -1.40 1.30 -3.43
CA PHE A 261 -2.64 2.02 -3.60
C PHE A 261 -2.63 3.29 -2.75
N GLY A 262 -3.35 4.31 -3.17
CA GLY A 262 -3.41 5.56 -2.44
C GLY A 262 -4.53 6.48 -2.92
N ARG A 263 -4.89 7.41 -2.05
CA ARG A 263 -5.86 8.47 -2.36
C ARG A 263 -5.21 9.70 -2.99
N ASP A 264 -3.89 9.82 -2.88
CA ASP A 264 -3.11 10.94 -3.39
C ASP A 264 -2.09 10.43 -4.41
N LEU A 265 -2.38 10.68 -5.69
CA LEU A 265 -1.52 10.29 -6.79
C LEU A 265 -0.16 11.02 -6.76
N SER A 266 -0.08 12.20 -6.14
CA SER A 266 1.17 12.98 -6.08
C SER A 266 2.27 12.30 -5.26
N LEU A 267 1.92 11.36 -4.38
CA LEU A 267 2.86 10.58 -3.58
C LEU A 267 3.48 9.40 -4.36
N PHE A 268 2.87 8.95 -5.46
CA PHE A 268 3.29 7.73 -6.16
C PHE A 268 4.73 7.80 -6.70
N PRO A 269 5.20 8.93 -7.29
CA PRO A 269 6.59 9.05 -7.71
C PRO A 269 7.57 8.99 -6.53
N SER A 270 7.17 9.47 -5.35
CA SER A 270 7.98 9.39 -4.13
C SER A 270 8.08 7.95 -3.63
N VAL A 271 6.96 7.22 -3.59
CA VAL A 271 6.94 5.79 -3.24
C VAL A 271 7.80 4.98 -4.21
N LEU A 272 7.65 5.18 -5.53
CA LEU A 272 8.44 4.47 -6.53
C LEU A 272 9.95 4.74 -6.37
N ARG A 273 10.34 5.98 -6.08
CA ARG A 273 11.76 6.35 -5.84
C ARG A 273 12.31 5.66 -4.60
N SER A 274 11.55 5.59 -3.50
CA SER A 274 11.95 4.86 -2.30
C SER A 274 12.12 3.35 -2.56
N LEU A 275 11.28 2.77 -3.41
CA LEU A 275 11.37 1.35 -3.78
C LEU A 275 12.47 1.05 -4.81
N ARG A 276 13.01 2.07 -5.50
CA ARG A 276 14.04 1.97 -6.55
C ARG A 276 15.13 3.05 -6.42
N PRO A 277 15.83 3.16 -5.27
CA PRO A 277 16.84 4.19 -5.03
C PRO A 277 17.98 4.13 -6.04
N ASP A 278 18.34 2.94 -6.53
CA ASP A 278 19.46 2.74 -7.47
C ASP A 278 19.08 2.96 -8.93
N THR A 279 17.80 3.26 -9.23
CA THR A 279 17.36 3.54 -10.60
C THR A 279 17.34 5.06 -10.84
N PRO A 280 18.15 5.58 -11.78
CA PRO A 280 18.12 6.99 -12.14
C PRO A 280 16.71 7.40 -12.58
N ALA A 281 16.29 8.63 -12.23
CA ALA A 281 15.08 9.21 -12.77
C ALA A 281 15.20 9.29 -14.30
N SER A 282 14.46 8.45 -15.00
CA SER A 282 14.32 8.54 -16.45
C SER A 282 13.46 9.76 -16.77
N SER A 283 13.98 10.69 -17.58
CA SER A 283 13.17 11.70 -18.24
C SER A 283 12.39 11.04 -19.37
N GLY A 284 11.33 10.31 -19.03
CA GLY A 284 10.41 9.77 -20.03
C GLY A 284 9.83 10.90 -20.88
N GLY A 285 9.76 10.70 -22.20
CA GLY A 285 9.05 11.62 -23.07
C GLY A 285 7.57 11.64 -22.75
N LYS A 286 6.90 12.77 -23.03
CA LYS A 286 5.43 12.83 -22.98
C LYS A 286 4.84 11.73 -23.87
N PRO A 287 3.69 11.13 -23.49
CA PRO A 287 3.00 10.22 -24.38
C PRO A 287 2.73 10.91 -25.72
N ARG A 288 2.64 10.14 -26.80
CA ARG A 288 2.33 10.64 -28.15
C ARG A 288 1.00 10.11 -28.66
N HIS A 289 0.63 8.91 -28.21
CA HIS A 289 -0.58 8.23 -28.63
C HIS A 289 -1.19 7.43 -27.49
N ILE A 290 -2.52 7.35 -27.46
CA ILE A 290 -3.28 6.49 -26.56
C ILE A 290 -4.06 5.48 -27.40
N PHE A 291 -3.75 4.20 -27.24
CA PHE A 291 -4.53 3.11 -27.82
C PHE A 291 -5.66 2.73 -26.88
N TYR A 292 -6.86 2.54 -27.43
CA TYR A 292 -8.03 2.07 -26.69
C TYR A 292 -8.54 0.75 -27.30
N PRO A 293 -8.23 -0.41 -26.71
CA PRO A 293 -8.75 -1.69 -27.16
C PRO A 293 -10.24 -1.78 -26.87
N ARG A 294 -11.05 -1.77 -27.94
CA ARG A 294 -12.50 -1.95 -27.83
C ARG A 294 -12.88 -3.38 -27.46
N ASP A 295 -11.93 -4.32 -27.54
CA ASP A 295 -12.10 -5.72 -27.16
C ASP A 295 -12.52 -5.90 -25.69
N PHE A 296 -12.24 -4.92 -24.83
CA PHE A 296 -12.52 -4.99 -23.38
C PHE A 296 -13.74 -4.16 -22.94
N GLY A 297 -14.43 -3.49 -23.86
CA GLY A 297 -15.64 -2.76 -23.53
C GLY A 297 -16.78 -3.70 -23.10
N PRO A 298 -17.72 -3.25 -22.25
CA PRO A 298 -18.95 -3.98 -21.97
C PRO A 298 -19.68 -4.29 -23.28
N GLN A 299 -20.15 -5.52 -23.46
CA GLN A 299 -21.01 -5.86 -24.60
C GLN A 299 -22.41 -5.27 -24.35
N ASP A 300 -22.70 -4.12 -24.96
CA ASP A 300 -24.01 -3.43 -25.08
C ASP A 300 -24.87 -3.25 -23.81
N THR A 301 -24.31 -3.49 -22.63
CA THR A 301 -25.06 -3.52 -21.34
C THR A 301 -24.97 -2.22 -20.56
N HIS A 302 -23.94 -1.39 -20.81
CA HIS A 302 -23.67 -0.14 -20.09
C HIS A 302 -23.12 0.96 -21.03
N PRO A 303 -23.93 1.47 -21.98
CA PRO A 303 -23.48 2.48 -22.94
C PRO A 303 -22.97 3.77 -22.27
N GLU A 304 -23.54 4.15 -21.13
CA GLU A 304 -23.10 5.28 -20.31
C GLU A 304 -21.67 5.12 -19.79
N GLN A 305 -21.26 3.89 -19.43
CA GLN A 305 -19.90 3.61 -18.94
C GLN A 305 -18.89 3.68 -20.08
N ILE A 306 -19.25 3.19 -21.27
CA ILE A 306 -18.42 3.30 -22.48
C ILE A 306 -18.21 4.77 -22.83
N GLN A 307 -19.29 5.55 -22.90
CA GLN A 307 -19.22 6.97 -23.21
C GLN A 307 -18.33 7.71 -22.22
N ALA A 308 -18.51 7.47 -20.91
CA ALA A 308 -17.71 8.11 -19.87
C ALA A 308 -16.20 7.78 -19.99
N VAL A 309 -15.86 6.55 -20.37
CA VAL A 309 -14.46 6.14 -20.62
C VAL A 309 -13.90 6.83 -21.86
N GLU A 310 -14.66 6.89 -22.95
CA GLU A 310 -14.21 7.56 -24.19
C GLU A 310 -14.03 9.07 -24.00
N GLU A 311 -14.95 9.74 -23.31
CA GLU A 311 -14.84 11.14 -22.92
C GLU A 311 -13.59 11.38 -22.05
N PHE A 312 -13.32 10.48 -21.11
CA PHE A 312 -12.12 10.58 -20.27
C PHE A 312 -10.82 10.40 -21.06
N ILE A 313 -10.77 9.43 -21.98
CA ILE A 313 -9.60 9.23 -22.84
C ILE A 313 -9.36 10.47 -23.70
N LYS A 314 -10.43 11.08 -24.21
CA LYS A 314 -10.38 12.34 -24.96
C LYS A 314 -9.80 13.48 -24.10
N ASP A 315 -10.30 13.67 -22.87
CA ASP A 315 -9.76 14.67 -21.94
C ASP A 315 -8.25 14.49 -21.68
N ILE A 316 -7.81 13.24 -21.46
CA ILE A 316 -6.39 12.93 -21.25
C ILE A 316 -5.58 13.25 -22.50
N ALA A 317 -6.08 12.86 -23.67
CA ALA A 317 -5.41 13.10 -24.94
C ALA A 317 -5.23 14.61 -25.18
N GLU A 318 -6.28 15.41 -24.97
CA GLU A 318 -6.24 16.87 -25.09
C GLU A 318 -5.27 17.49 -24.08
N ALA A 319 -5.36 17.13 -22.80
CA ALA A 319 -4.50 17.67 -21.75
C ALA A 319 -3.01 17.29 -21.95
N SER A 320 -2.75 16.13 -22.55
CA SER A 320 -1.39 15.63 -22.79
C SER A 320 -0.82 16.05 -24.15
N GLY A 321 -1.64 16.65 -25.03
CA GLY A 321 -1.27 16.95 -26.42
C GLY A 321 -1.03 15.69 -27.27
N CYS A 322 -1.69 14.58 -26.93
CA CYS A 322 -1.58 13.29 -27.60
C CYS A 322 -2.72 13.07 -28.59
N THR A 323 -2.52 12.14 -29.50
CA THR A 323 -3.62 11.56 -30.29
C THR A 323 -4.16 10.31 -29.59
N TYR A 324 -5.39 9.89 -29.90
CA TYR A 324 -5.90 8.60 -29.46
C TYR A 324 -6.59 7.86 -30.62
N SER A 325 -6.62 6.53 -30.57
CA SER A 325 -7.35 5.70 -31.52
C SER A 325 -7.91 4.43 -30.87
N GLY A 326 -9.09 4.02 -31.34
CA GLY A 326 -9.66 2.73 -30.98
C GLY A 326 -9.04 1.61 -31.82
N ILE A 327 -8.70 0.48 -31.18
CA ILE A 327 -8.10 -0.69 -31.83
C ILE A 327 -8.89 -1.97 -31.50
N SER A 328 -8.65 -3.03 -32.27
CA SER A 328 -9.00 -4.41 -31.89
C SER A 328 -7.76 -5.29 -31.89
N ILE A 329 -7.39 -5.79 -30.72
CA ILE A 329 -6.29 -6.72 -30.53
C ILE A 329 -6.61 -8.05 -31.23
N HIS A 330 -7.88 -8.47 -31.24
CA HIS A 330 -8.30 -9.69 -31.92
C HIS A 330 -8.12 -9.60 -33.44
N ASP A 331 -8.58 -8.50 -34.05
CA ASP A 331 -8.44 -8.30 -35.50
C ASP A 331 -6.97 -8.16 -35.90
N ASP A 332 -6.18 -7.41 -35.12
CA ASP A 332 -4.74 -7.26 -35.34
C ASP A 332 -4.02 -8.62 -35.23
N TRP A 333 -4.36 -9.45 -34.24
CA TRP A 333 -3.81 -10.81 -34.09
C TRP A 333 -4.20 -11.68 -35.29
N LYS A 334 -5.47 -11.71 -35.64
CA LYS A 334 -5.97 -12.49 -36.78
C LYS A 334 -5.22 -12.17 -38.07
N ALA A 335 -4.92 -10.89 -38.29
CA ALA A 335 -4.21 -10.43 -39.47
C ALA A 335 -2.69 -10.69 -39.42
N THR A 336 -2.05 -10.58 -38.26
CA THR A 336 -0.58 -10.43 -38.17
C THR A 336 0.13 -11.41 -37.23
N ALA A 337 -0.60 -12.30 -36.55
CA ALA A 337 -0.01 -13.24 -35.59
C ALA A 337 1.13 -14.07 -36.22
N PRO A 338 2.22 -14.32 -35.50
CA PRO A 338 3.36 -15.09 -36.01
C PRO A 338 3.17 -16.61 -35.90
N VAL A 339 1.93 -17.08 -35.74
CA VAL A 339 1.57 -18.49 -35.52
C VAL A 339 0.40 -18.91 -36.43
N GLU A 340 0.17 -20.21 -36.57
CA GLU A 340 -0.94 -20.73 -37.38
C GLU A 340 -2.32 -20.42 -36.79
N GLU A 341 -2.48 -20.52 -35.46
CA GLU A 341 -3.73 -20.22 -34.77
C GLU A 341 -4.02 -18.70 -34.76
N LYS A 342 -4.91 -18.27 -35.67
CA LYS A 342 -5.30 -16.86 -35.85
C LYS A 342 -6.45 -16.42 -34.95
N ASN A 343 -7.09 -17.33 -34.22
CA ASN A 343 -8.09 -16.97 -33.22
C ASN A 343 -7.39 -16.71 -31.88
N LEU A 344 -7.29 -15.44 -31.48
CA LEU A 344 -6.60 -15.05 -30.23
C LEU A 344 -7.24 -15.66 -28.98
N GLN A 345 -8.57 -15.73 -28.96
CA GLN A 345 -9.34 -16.32 -27.86
C GLN A 345 -8.96 -17.80 -27.69
N GLN A 346 -8.90 -18.54 -28.80
CA GLN A 346 -8.47 -19.94 -28.81
C GLN A 346 -6.99 -20.08 -28.44
N TYR A 347 -6.13 -19.19 -28.96
CA TYR A 347 -4.70 -19.22 -28.71
C TYR A 347 -4.36 -19.05 -27.22
N LEU A 348 -5.09 -18.19 -26.51
CA LEU A 348 -4.91 -17.88 -25.08
C LEU A 348 -5.92 -18.60 -24.16
N TYR A 349 -6.71 -19.53 -24.69
CA TYR A 349 -7.75 -20.22 -23.93
C TYR A 349 -7.17 -20.94 -22.71
N ASN A 350 -6.24 -21.87 -22.94
CA ASN A 350 -5.61 -22.63 -21.86
C ASN A 350 -4.74 -21.74 -20.96
N THR A 351 -4.13 -20.69 -21.51
CA THR A 351 -3.22 -19.83 -20.74
C THR A 351 -3.93 -19.12 -19.60
N THR A 352 -5.13 -18.61 -19.88
CA THR A 352 -5.96 -17.87 -18.92
C THR A 352 -6.90 -18.77 -18.13
N ARG A 353 -7.28 -19.94 -18.67
CA ARG A 353 -8.06 -20.96 -17.98
C ARG A 353 -7.25 -21.74 -16.95
N HIS A 354 -5.98 -22.06 -17.23
CA HIS A 354 -5.17 -22.97 -16.41
C HIS A 354 -3.91 -22.34 -15.82
N GLY A 355 -3.31 -21.36 -16.48
CA GLY A 355 -2.00 -20.84 -16.08
C GLY A 355 -1.93 -20.33 -14.64
N TRP A 356 -2.90 -19.49 -14.23
CA TRP A 356 -2.94 -18.97 -12.86
C TRP A 356 -3.20 -20.09 -11.85
N PHE A 357 -4.14 -20.98 -12.16
CA PHE A 357 -4.54 -22.06 -11.26
C PHE A 357 -3.44 -23.10 -11.06
N TYR A 358 -2.66 -23.41 -12.11
CA TYR A 358 -1.47 -24.27 -12.01
C TYR A 358 -0.50 -23.69 -10.97
N TRP A 359 -0.10 -22.43 -11.13
CA TRP A 359 0.87 -21.82 -10.22
C TRP A 359 0.28 -21.55 -8.84
N ALA A 360 -0.99 -21.15 -8.73
CA ALA A 360 -1.66 -20.97 -7.45
C ALA A 360 -1.78 -22.29 -6.67
N TYR A 361 -1.87 -23.43 -7.35
CA TYR A 361 -1.74 -24.74 -6.70
C TYR A 361 -0.27 -25.01 -6.33
N HIS A 362 0.61 -25.13 -7.33
CA HIS A 362 1.97 -25.65 -7.15
C HIS A 362 2.91 -24.75 -6.34
N SER A 363 2.67 -23.44 -6.29
CA SER A 363 3.45 -22.52 -5.42
C SER A 363 3.27 -22.82 -3.93
N PHE A 364 2.25 -23.60 -3.58
CA PHE A 364 1.95 -24.01 -2.20
C PHE A 364 2.10 -25.53 -1.99
N ASP A 365 2.82 -26.25 -2.87
CA ASP A 365 3.12 -27.69 -2.68
C ASP A 365 3.79 -27.92 -1.32
N LYS A 366 4.86 -27.15 -1.03
CA LYS A 366 5.57 -27.22 0.25
C LYS A 366 4.65 -27.00 1.47
N PHE A 367 3.73 -26.04 1.39
CA PHE A 367 2.78 -25.79 2.47
C PHE A 367 1.89 -27.01 2.74
N ARG A 368 1.36 -27.63 1.69
CA ARG A 368 0.51 -28.81 1.82
C ARG A 368 1.30 -30.00 2.37
N GLU A 369 2.53 -30.21 1.89
CA GLU A 369 3.42 -31.27 2.36
C GLU A 369 3.78 -31.09 3.85
N ASP A 370 4.20 -29.89 4.25
CA ASP A 370 4.56 -29.57 5.64
C ASP A 370 3.34 -29.73 6.57
N TYR A 371 2.16 -29.32 6.11
CA TYR A 371 0.92 -29.43 6.89
C TYR A 371 0.49 -30.88 7.09
N ASP A 372 0.46 -31.69 6.02
CA ASP A 372 0.09 -33.10 6.09
C ASP A 372 1.08 -33.89 6.97
N LYS A 373 2.38 -33.61 6.84
CA LYS A 373 3.42 -34.20 7.69
C LYS A 373 3.23 -33.91 9.18
N SER A 374 2.74 -32.73 9.54
CA SER A 374 2.58 -32.29 10.94
C SER A 374 1.23 -32.66 11.55
N HIS A 375 0.17 -32.72 10.76
CA HIS A 375 -1.21 -32.92 11.24
C HIS A 375 -1.83 -34.27 10.82
N GLY A 376 -1.23 -34.98 9.86
CA GLY A 376 -1.73 -36.26 9.34
C GLY A 376 -2.95 -36.14 8.41
N HIS A 377 -3.25 -34.94 7.92
CA HIS A 377 -4.30 -34.68 6.93
C HIS A 377 -4.03 -33.39 6.15
N ALA A 378 -4.68 -33.24 5.00
CA ALA A 378 -4.61 -32.01 4.20
C ALA A 378 -5.23 -30.80 4.92
N PRO A 379 -4.75 -29.56 4.68
CA PRO A 379 -5.32 -28.36 5.27
C PRO A 379 -6.73 -28.09 4.73
N PHE A 380 -7.58 -27.47 5.56
CA PHE A 380 -8.86 -26.94 5.11
C PHE A 380 -8.64 -25.86 4.05
N VAL A 381 -9.34 -25.92 2.94
CA VAL A 381 -9.37 -24.90 1.88
C VAL A 381 -10.79 -24.38 1.71
N THR A 382 -10.95 -23.09 1.41
CA THR A 382 -12.27 -22.46 1.23
C THR A 382 -13.03 -23.06 0.06
N GLU A 383 -14.36 -22.97 0.05
CA GLU A 383 -15.21 -23.53 -1.02
C GLU A 383 -14.75 -23.11 -2.42
N VAL A 384 -14.46 -21.82 -2.63
CA VAL A 384 -14.01 -21.32 -3.93
C VAL A 384 -12.66 -21.92 -4.33
N SER A 385 -11.68 -21.96 -3.43
CA SER A 385 -10.39 -22.60 -3.72
C SER A 385 -10.56 -24.10 -3.95
N LEU A 386 -11.36 -24.77 -3.13
CA LEU A 386 -11.66 -26.20 -3.20
C LEU A 386 -12.27 -26.57 -4.57
N LEU A 387 -13.30 -25.85 -5.02
CA LEU A 387 -14.01 -26.14 -6.26
C LEU A 387 -13.23 -25.77 -7.52
N THR A 388 -12.45 -24.67 -7.50
CA THR A 388 -11.74 -24.18 -8.68
C THR A 388 -10.34 -24.78 -8.86
N ILE A 389 -9.63 -25.02 -7.76
CA ILE A 389 -8.21 -25.46 -7.78
C ILE A 389 -8.10 -26.98 -7.55
N PHE A 390 -8.94 -27.59 -6.70
CA PHE A 390 -8.72 -28.95 -6.17
C PHE A 390 -9.71 -30.05 -6.64
N PHE A 391 -10.98 -29.73 -6.98
CA PHE A 391 -12.02 -30.73 -7.26
C PHE A 391 -12.60 -30.72 -8.70
N LEU A 392 -13.24 -31.85 -9.04
CA LEU A 392 -13.43 -32.38 -10.41
C LEU A 392 -14.72 -32.03 -11.18
N PRO A 393 -15.42 -30.91 -10.92
CA PRO A 393 -16.17 -30.28 -12.03
C PRO A 393 -15.28 -29.33 -12.84
N ARG A 394 -14.24 -28.72 -12.22
CA ARG A 394 -13.42 -27.67 -12.86
C ARG A 394 -11.91 -27.96 -12.87
N ASN A 395 -11.34 -28.47 -11.77
CA ASN A 395 -9.92 -28.87 -11.61
C ASN A 395 -8.93 -28.12 -12.51
N LEU A 396 -8.83 -26.79 -12.30
CA LEU A 396 -8.13 -25.92 -13.24
C LEU A 396 -6.62 -25.86 -13.00
N GLY A 397 -6.12 -26.41 -11.89
CA GLY A 397 -4.73 -26.27 -11.45
C GLY A 397 -4.02 -27.57 -11.13
N LYS A 398 -4.54 -28.35 -10.16
CA LYS A 398 -3.85 -29.51 -9.57
C LYS A 398 -3.36 -30.54 -10.58
N ASP A 399 -4.21 -30.91 -11.52
CA ASP A 399 -3.91 -31.98 -12.50
C ASP A 399 -3.41 -31.44 -13.85
N VAL A 400 -3.10 -30.14 -13.95
CA VAL A 400 -2.54 -29.55 -15.17
C VAL A 400 -1.09 -30.03 -15.34
N PRO A 401 -0.75 -30.76 -16.43
CA PRO A 401 0.60 -31.27 -16.65
C PRO A 401 1.65 -30.16 -16.73
N LEU A 402 2.87 -30.42 -16.24
CA LEU A 402 3.99 -29.48 -16.36
C LEU A 402 4.27 -29.07 -17.82
N GLN A 403 4.07 -29.99 -18.77
CA GLN A 403 4.26 -29.70 -20.19
C GLN A 403 3.23 -28.69 -20.71
N ASP A 404 1.99 -28.77 -20.25
CA ASP A 404 0.94 -27.82 -20.62
C ASP A 404 1.22 -26.45 -20.02
N ASN A 405 1.73 -26.38 -18.78
CA ASN A 405 2.20 -25.12 -18.20
C ASN A 405 3.38 -24.51 -19.00
N ARG A 406 4.30 -25.34 -19.53
CA ARG A 406 5.38 -24.84 -20.41
C ARG A 406 4.84 -24.25 -21.72
N ASP A 407 3.87 -24.92 -22.34
CA ASP A 407 3.17 -24.40 -23.52
C ASP A 407 2.44 -23.09 -23.20
N ILE A 408 1.76 -23.01 -22.05
CA ILE A 408 1.09 -21.80 -21.58
C ILE A 408 2.06 -20.62 -21.47
N MET A 409 3.21 -20.82 -20.81
CA MET A 409 4.22 -19.79 -20.65
C MET A 409 4.85 -19.39 -22.00
N HIS A 410 5.04 -20.34 -22.91
CA HIS A 410 5.51 -20.08 -24.27
C HIS A 410 4.53 -19.21 -25.06
N ARG A 411 3.22 -19.51 -25.01
CA ARG A 411 2.18 -18.72 -25.67
C ARG A 411 2.09 -17.30 -25.15
N PHE A 412 2.23 -17.09 -23.84
CA PHE A 412 2.32 -15.75 -23.27
C PHE A 412 3.53 -14.98 -23.82
N ALA A 413 4.69 -15.64 -23.95
CA ALA A 413 5.88 -15.01 -24.50
C ALA A 413 5.69 -14.61 -25.97
N VAL A 414 5.13 -15.49 -26.80
CA VAL A 414 4.83 -15.20 -28.22
C VAL A 414 3.85 -14.02 -28.34
N PHE A 415 2.76 -14.05 -27.57
CA PHE A 415 1.78 -12.96 -27.56
C PHE A 415 2.40 -11.64 -27.11
N LYS A 416 3.20 -11.66 -26.04
CA LYS A 416 3.90 -10.49 -25.51
C LYS A 416 4.81 -9.84 -26.54
N GLU A 417 5.63 -10.62 -27.22
CA GLU A 417 6.57 -10.10 -28.22
C GLU A 417 5.83 -9.55 -29.45
N TRP A 418 4.80 -10.25 -29.92
CA TRP A 418 3.92 -9.74 -30.99
C TRP A 418 3.26 -8.41 -30.59
N PHE A 419 2.66 -8.34 -29.39
CA PHE A 419 1.96 -7.15 -28.91
C PHE A 419 2.91 -5.95 -28.81
N LYS A 420 4.11 -6.16 -28.25
CA LYS A 420 5.14 -5.12 -28.15
C LYS A 420 5.58 -4.63 -29.52
N ALA A 421 5.84 -5.54 -30.47
CA ALA A 421 6.21 -5.15 -31.82
C ALA A 421 5.09 -4.33 -32.50
N ARG A 422 3.83 -4.71 -32.26
CA ARG A 422 2.66 -4.07 -32.87
C ARG A 422 2.38 -2.67 -32.31
N TYR A 423 2.39 -2.49 -30.98
CA TYR A 423 1.90 -1.27 -30.32
C TYR A 423 2.97 -0.45 -29.60
N TYR A 424 4.17 -1.00 -29.39
CA TYR A 424 5.27 -0.35 -28.68
C TYR A 424 6.62 -0.40 -29.45
N GLY A 425 6.59 -0.86 -30.70
CA GLY A 425 7.78 -1.04 -31.54
C GLY A 425 8.38 0.26 -32.09
N PRO A 426 9.61 0.20 -32.61
CA PRO A 426 10.22 1.30 -33.36
C PRO A 426 9.48 1.55 -34.69
N GLU A 427 9.79 2.69 -35.31
CA GLU A 427 9.15 3.22 -36.52
C GLU A 427 8.85 2.13 -37.57
N ASP A 428 7.57 1.96 -37.92
CA ASP A 428 7.24 1.20 -39.12
C ASP A 428 7.78 1.97 -40.33
N GLY A 429 8.09 1.28 -41.43
CA GLY A 429 8.57 1.92 -42.67
C GLY A 429 7.59 2.92 -43.32
N LYS A 430 6.53 3.31 -42.60
CA LYS A 430 5.48 4.29 -42.94
C LYS A 430 5.51 5.54 -42.05
N GLY A 431 6.48 5.66 -41.13
CA GLY A 431 6.70 6.87 -40.32
C GLY A 431 5.80 7.01 -39.09
N ASN A 432 5.06 5.97 -38.70
CA ASN A 432 4.23 6.03 -37.49
C ASN A 432 5.08 5.73 -36.25
N LYS A 433 5.17 6.72 -35.34
CA LYS A 433 5.90 6.58 -34.08
C LYS A 433 4.98 6.06 -32.97
N HIS A 434 5.13 4.78 -32.61
CA HIS A 434 4.48 4.21 -31.42
C HIS A 434 5.35 4.29 -30.14
N THR A 435 6.56 4.84 -30.25
CA THR A 435 7.40 5.17 -29.09
C THR A 435 6.67 6.16 -28.17
N HIS A 436 6.52 5.82 -26.88
CA HIS A 436 5.74 6.57 -25.88
C HIS A 436 4.21 6.50 -26.10
N SER A 437 3.67 5.30 -26.32
CA SER A 437 2.22 5.07 -26.36
C SER A 437 1.68 4.58 -25.01
N LEU A 438 0.45 4.96 -24.68
CA LEU A 438 -0.32 4.42 -23.56
C LEU A 438 -1.39 3.46 -24.07
N MET A 439 -1.78 2.50 -23.23
CA MET A 439 -2.93 1.63 -23.47
C MET A 439 -4.00 1.97 -22.43
N ALA A 440 -5.12 2.54 -22.88
CA ALA A 440 -6.27 2.78 -22.02
C ALA A 440 -7.12 1.52 -21.97
N LEU A 441 -7.33 0.97 -20.78
CA LEU A 441 -8.06 -0.29 -20.60
C LEU A 441 -9.38 -0.03 -19.87
N HIS A 442 -10.47 -0.57 -20.43
CA HIS A 442 -11.68 -0.79 -19.68
C HIS A 442 -11.48 -2.06 -18.82
N ILE A 443 -11.59 -1.94 -17.50
CA ILE A 443 -11.24 -3.04 -16.59
C ILE A 443 -12.41 -4.00 -16.37
N ASP A 444 -13.58 -3.45 -16.01
CA ASP A 444 -14.79 -4.22 -15.73
C ASP A 444 -16.02 -3.30 -15.70
N SER A 445 -17.21 -3.88 -15.79
CA SER A 445 -18.45 -3.21 -15.43
C SER A 445 -18.48 -2.97 -13.92
N VAL A 446 -18.62 -1.71 -13.51
CA VAL A 446 -18.52 -1.33 -12.09
C VAL A 446 -19.89 -1.41 -11.44
N GLU A 447 -20.09 -2.44 -10.63
CA GLU A 447 -21.27 -2.60 -9.79
C GLU A 447 -20.87 -2.73 -8.31
N PRO A 448 -21.67 -2.22 -7.36
CA PRO A 448 -21.44 -2.45 -5.93
C PRO A 448 -21.43 -3.95 -5.62
N ARG A 449 -20.41 -4.40 -4.89
CA ARG A 449 -20.40 -5.73 -4.27
C ARG A 449 -20.35 -5.53 -2.76
N TYR A 450 -21.45 -5.86 -2.10
CA TYR A 450 -21.56 -5.67 -0.66
C TYR A 450 -20.91 -6.82 0.10
N ARG A 451 -20.30 -6.52 1.24
CA ARG A 451 -19.53 -7.49 2.03
C ARG A 451 -20.41 -8.50 2.75
N ASP A 452 -21.61 -8.09 3.10
CA ASP A 452 -22.64 -8.89 3.77
C ASP A 452 -23.38 -9.82 2.81
N GLU A 453 -23.08 -9.76 1.52
CA GLU A 453 -23.58 -10.68 0.51
C GLU A 453 -22.53 -11.75 0.19
N TYR A 454 -22.86 -13.01 0.44
CA TYR A 454 -22.02 -14.12 -0.01
C TYR A 454 -22.08 -14.19 -1.54
N PRO A 455 -20.96 -14.00 -2.27
CA PRO A 455 -21.00 -13.89 -3.72
C PRO A 455 -21.32 -15.21 -4.44
N GLY A 456 -21.33 -16.34 -3.72
CA GLY A 456 -21.45 -17.68 -4.30
C GLY A 456 -20.28 -18.05 -5.22
N ASP A 457 -20.32 -19.24 -5.82
CA ASP A 457 -19.43 -19.66 -6.92
C ASP A 457 -20.05 -19.35 -8.29
N HIS A 458 -20.39 -18.08 -8.49
CA HIS A 458 -21.00 -17.59 -9.74
C HIS A 458 -20.00 -16.91 -10.67
N ASN A 459 -18.69 -17.06 -10.43
CA ASN A 459 -17.69 -16.47 -11.31
C ASN A 459 -17.83 -17.09 -12.71
N PRO A 460 -18.21 -16.31 -13.72
CA PRO A 460 -18.37 -16.83 -15.07
C PRO A 460 -17.01 -17.32 -15.58
N GLU A 461 -17.03 -18.43 -16.31
CA GLU A 461 -15.83 -18.87 -17.01
C GLU A 461 -15.62 -17.93 -18.20
N VAL A 462 -14.62 -17.05 -18.11
CA VAL A 462 -14.26 -16.12 -19.18
C VAL A 462 -12.84 -16.44 -19.66
N PRO A 463 -12.59 -17.57 -20.34
CA PRO A 463 -11.28 -17.87 -20.89
C PRO A 463 -10.90 -16.82 -21.96
N GLY A 464 -9.63 -16.74 -22.34
CA GLY A 464 -9.11 -15.76 -23.31
C GLY A 464 -8.54 -14.48 -22.68
N LEU A 465 -8.20 -13.51 -23.53
CA LEU A 465 -7.52 -12.29 -23.11
C LEU A 465 -8.44 -11.41 -22.26
N ARG A 466 -8.00 -11.04 -21.05
CA ARG A 466 -8.71 -10.11 -20.15
C ARG A 466 -7.91 -8.84 -19.96
N ALA A 467 -8.60 -7.71 -19.81
CA ALA A 467 -7.97 -6.42 -19.50
C ALA A 467 -7.05 -6.50 -18.28
N THR A 468 -7.53 -7.15 -17.20
CA THR A 468 -6.81 -7.33 -15.94
C THR A 468 -5.55 -8.21 -16.04
N TYR A 469 -5.41 -9.00 -17.10
CA TYR A 469 -4.24 -9.87 -17.30
C TYR A 469 -3.21 -9.24 -18.24
N LEU A 470 -3.63 -8.29 -19.10
CA LEU A 470 -2.80 -7.77 -20.17
C LEU A 470 -1.49 -7.16 -19.66
N SER A 471 -1.54 -6.28 -18.65
CA SER A 471 -0.34 -5.64 -18.09
C SER A 471 0.65 -6.65 -17.54
N ALA A 472 0.16 -7.70 -16.86
CA ALA A 472 0.97 -8.74 -16.27
C ALA A 472 1.63 -9.63 -17.34
N ILE A 473 0.88 -10.03 -18.38
CA ILE A 473 1.42 -10.75 -19.56
C ILE A 473 2.51 -9.93 -20.24
N LEU A 474 2.27 -8.62 -20.45
CA LEU A 474 3.24 -7.72 -21.08
C LEU A 474 4.42 -7.37 -20.17
N SER A 475 4.32 -7.67 -18.88
CA SER A 475 5.22 -7.20 -17.82
C SER A 475 5.32 -5.66 -17.75
N ALA A 476 4.27 -4.98 -18.20
CA ALA A 476 4.18 -3.53 -18.32
C ALA A 476 3.69 -2.89 -17.01
N PRO A 477 4.01 -1.60 -16.76
CA PRO A 477 3.43 -0.87 -15.65
C PRO A 477 1.96 -0.54 -15.95
N GLU A 478 1.14 -0.48 -14.91
CA GLU A 478 -0.29 -0.18 -14.98
C GLU A 478 -0.67 0.81 -13.88
N LEU A 479 -1.48 1.81 -14.24
CA LEU A 479 -2.08 2.76 -13.32
C LEU A 479 -3.59 2.67 -13.41
N ALA A 480 -4.23 2.24 -12.33
CA ALA A 480 -5.68 2.26 -12.17
C ALA A 480 -6.13 3.63 -11.67
N LEU A 481 -7.09 4.24 -12.37
CA LEU A 481 -7.63 5.55 -12.09
C LEU A 481 -9.12 5.43 -11.67
N PRO A 482 -9.49 5.87 -10.45
CA PRO A 482 -10.90 5.96 -10.06
C PRO A 482 -11.51 7.21 -10.69
N ARG A 483 -12.61 7.09 -11.44
CA ARG A 483 -13.29 8.28 -11.97
C ARG A 483 -14.80 8.29 -11.89
N PHE A 484 -15.48 7.16 -11.60
CA PHE A 484 -16.94 7.13 -11.69
C PHE A 484 -17.59 6.61 -10.42
N SER A 485 -18.33 7.50 -9.75
CA SER A 485 -19.57 7.08 -9.09
C SER A 485 -20.69 7.40 -10.06
N LEU A 486 -21.40 6.38 -10.56
CA LEU A 486 -22.75 6.61 -11.06
C LEU A 486 -23.54 7.07 -9.83
N ARG A 487 -23.85 8.37 -9.74
CA ARG A 487 -24.76 8.85 -8.70
C ARG A 487 -26.13 8.26 -9.01
N GLY A 488 -26.39 7.07 -8.48
CA GLY A 488 -27.75 6.65 -8.20
C GLY A 488 -28.33 7.67 -7.22
N GLN A 489 -29.46 8.25 -7.59
CA GLN A 489 -30.33 8.90 -6.61
C GLN A 489 -30.60 7.88 -5.50
N ILE A 490 -30.10 8.14 -4.30
CA ILE A 490 -30.59 7.51 -3.06
C ILE A 490 -31.05 8.64 -2.16
#